data_AF-A0A2J7Q5N6-F1
#
_entry.id   AF-A0A2J7Q5N6-F1
#
_cell.length_a   1.000
_cell.length_b   1.000
_cell.length_c   1.000
_cell.angle_alpha   90.00
_cell.angle_beta   90.00
_cell.angle_gamma   90.00
#
_symmetry.space_group_name_H-M   'P 1'
#
loop_
_entity.id
_entity.type
_entity.pdbx_description
1 polymer ?
#
loop_
_entity_poly.entity_id
_entity_poly.type
_entity_poly.pdbx_seq_one_letter_code
_entity_poly.pdbx_strand_id
1 'polypeptide(L)'
;MLPAQERSVMLMKKIAKGTHRNVNYVSRLFQPQNVVPKDGIVKREDSLSKSQKLMHDLGVIRQASPGAFHLLPLGERSLQKLIRIVDDEMCKINAQKLLLPLLTSGELWKSTGRWEDIGEELFTLKDRHDRELVLSPTHEEAVTELMASIPQLSYRQLPLLLYQVTSKFRDEMRPRFGLLRGREFIMKDLYTFDTSAEAASETYKAVSKAYDNIFRRIGIQYFKVSAVTGVMGGSVSHEYHFPAAVGEAKLLICESCGYGTSLESCVPSECPECGHGFLKCCPGIEVGHTFLLGTKYSVPLKARFTTVEGKSDFLQMGSYGLGMTRILAAGVEVLSLPDEMRWPIALAPFTVCIVPPKVRKEVRKVQWLT
;
A
#
# COMPACT_ATOMS: atom_id res chain seq x y z
N MET A 1 43.99 -4.68 37.07
CA MET A 1 42.65 -4.62 36.46
C MET A 1 42.61 -3.38 35.58
N LEU A 2 42.33 -3.51 34.27
CA LEU A 2 42.22 -2.34 33.37
C LEU A 2 41.03 -1.46 33.78
N PRO A 3 41.14 -0.11 33.78
CA PRO A 3 40.07 0.81 34.10
C PRO A 3 38.79 0.57 33.27
N ALA A 4 37.62 0.85 33.84
CA ALA A 4 36.32 0.61 33.20
C ALA A 4 36.16 1.25 31.81
N GLN A 5 36.83 2.38 31.54
CA GLN A 5 36.83 3.04 30.24
C GLN A 5 37.60 2.25 29.16
N GLU A 6 38.73 1.62 29.52
CA GLU A 6 39.50 0.81 28.56
C GLU A 6 38.76 -0.48 28.19
N ARG A 7 37.98 -1.04 29.13
CA ARG A 7 37.08 -2.17 28.85
C ARG A 7 35.99 -1.81 27.85
N SER A 8 35.40 -0.60 27.94
CA SER A 8 34.37 -0.14 26.98
C SER A 8 34.92 0.09 25.57
N VAL A 9 36.13 0.64 25.46
CA VAL A 9 36.82 0.83 24.17
C VAL A 9 37.27 -0.52 23.58
N MET A 10 37.72 -1.47 24.41
CA MET A 10 38.03 -2.84 23.96
C MET A 10 36.79 -3.62 23.53
N LEU A 11 35.65 -3.43 24.22
CA LEU A 11 34.38 -4.08 23.86
C LEU A 11 33.87 -3.56 22.51
N MET A 12 33.93 -2.25 22.27
CA MET A 12 33.62 -1.62 20.97
C MET A 12 34.57 -2.12 19.87
N LYS A 13 35.87 -2.25 20.15
CA LYS A 13 36.86 -2.80 19.20
C LYS A 13 36.67 -4.30 18.94
N LYS A 14 36.19 -5.09 19.92
CA LYS A 14 35.83 -6.51 19.73
C LYS A 14 34.55 -6.68 18.91
N ILE A 15 33.55 -5.83 19.11
CA ILE A 15 32.32 -5.81 18.28
C ILE A 15 32.66 -5.45 16.82
N ALA A 16 33.62 -4.54 16.61
CA ALA A 16 34.06 -4.13 15.28
C ALA A 16 34.92 -5.18 14.54
N LYS A 17 35.60 -6.10 15.25
CA LYS A 17 36.50 -7.09 14.65
C LYS A 17 35.86 -8.44 14.32
N GLY A 18 34.64 -8.72 14.80
CA GLY A 18 34.00 -10.03 14.65
C GLY A 18 32.78 -10.09 13.73
N THR A 19 32.25 -8.96 13.29
CA THR A 19 31.16 -8.91 12.30
C THR A 19 31.37 -7.69 11.43
N HIS A 20 31.59 -7.87 10.13
CA HIS A 20 31.37 -6.81 9.15
C HIS A 20 29.87 -6.50 9.13
N ARG A 21 29.36 -5.81 10.15
CA ARG A 21 28.05 -5.16 10.07
C ARG A 21 28.24 -4.01 9.09
N ASN A 22 27.64 -4.13 7.91
CA ASN A 22 27.57 -3.04 6.94
C ASN A 22 26.87 -1.83 7.59
N VAL A 23 27.66 -0.91 8.14
CA VAL A 23 27.16 0.37 8.64
C VAL A 23 26.92 1.27 7.43
N ASN A 24 25.68 1.74 7.28
CA ASN A 24 25.33 2.70 6.23
C ASN A 24 25.81 4.09 6.66
N TYR A 25 26.83 4.62 5.97
CA TYR A 25 27.30 5.98 6.16
C TYR A 25 26.48 6.93 5.28
N VAL A 26 26.03 8.05 5.85
CA VAL A 26 25.30 9.09 5.09
C VAL A 26 26.09 9.57 3.88
N SER A 27 27.42 9.68 4.00
CA SER A 27 28.32 10.05 2.89
C SER A 27 28.36 9.06 1.73
N ARG A 28 27.80 7.86 1.89
CA ARG A 28 27.70 6.81 0.86
C ARG A 28 26.25 6.43 0.56
N LEU A 29 25.29 7.11 1.18
CA LEU A 29 23.88 6.92 0.91
C LEU A 29 23.50 7.80 -0.29
N PHE A 30 22.91 7.20 -1.32
CA PHE A 30 22.32 7.98 -2.40
C PHE A 30 21.02 8.64 -1.92
N GLN A 31 21.14 9.90 -1.52
CA GLN A 31 20.05 10.73 -1.02
C GLN A 31 20.21 12.15 -1.57
N PRO A 32 19.82 12.40 -2.84
CA PRO A 32 19.85 13.74 -3.41
C PRO A 32 18.80 14.62 -2.73
N GLN A 33 19.20 15.37 -1.71
CA GLN A 33 18.36 16.35 -1.03
C GLN A 33 18.33 17.65 -1.81
N ASN A 34 17.16 18.30 -1.86
CA ASN A 34 17.05 19.66 -2.36
C ASN A 34 17.50 20.61 -1.25
N VAL A 35 18.79 20.96 -1.24
CA VAL A 35 19.31 21.94 -0.30
C VAL A 35 18.97 23.32 -0.80
N VAL A 36 17.99 23.96 -0.15
CA VAL A 36 17.75 25.39 -0.33
C VAL A 36 18.90 26.15 0.38
N PRO A 37 19.65 27.02 -0.33
CA PRO A 37 20.64 27.88 0.30
C PRO A 37 19.99 28.78 1.35
N LYS A 38 20.73 29.16 2.41
CA LYS A 38 20.19 30.01 3.50
C LYS A 38 19.57 31.33 3.02
N ASP A 39 20.02 31.85 1.88
CA ASP A 39 19.55 33.09 1.24
C ASP A 39 18.80 32.84 -0.08
N GLY A 40 18.48 31.58 -0.38
CA GLY A 40 17.78 31.19 -1.60
C GLY A 40 16.29 31.46 -1.50
N ILE A 41 15.75 32.23 -2.43
CA ILE A 41 14.29 32.35 -2.59
C ILE A 41 13.78 31.00 -3.09
N VAL A 42 13.19 30.20 -2.20
CA VAL A 42 12.37 29.05 -2.60
C VAL A 42 11.17 29.64 -3.32
N LYS A 43 11.05 29.41 -4.63
CA LYS A 43 9.74 29.46 -5.26
C LYS A 43 8.90 28.44 -4.51
N ARG A 44 8.00 28.90 -3.63
CA ARG A 44 6.95 28.05 -3.08
C ARG A 44 6.11 27.64 -4.28
N GLU A 45 6.47 26.54 -4.92
CA GLU A 45 5.45 25.76 -5.61
C GLU A 45 4.45 25.39 -4.51
N ASP A 46 3.19 25.78 -4.71
CA ASP A 46 2.09 25.43 -3.83
C ASP A 46 1.87 23.91 -3.92
N SER A 47 2.75 23.16 -3.27
CA SER A 47 2.58 21.73 -3.08
C SER A 47 1.42 21.55 -2.13
N LEU A 48 0.28 21.17 -2.69
CA LEU A 48 -0.97 20.92 -1.98
C LEU A 48 -0.85 19.76 -0.95
N SER A 49 0.21 18.95 -1.02
CA SER A 49 0.45 17.80 -0.13
C SER A 49 1.80 17.93 0.57
N LYS A 50 1.81 17.80 1.91
CA LYS A 50 3.05 17.84 2.72
C LYS A 50 3.96 16.67 2.37
N SER A 51 3.39 15.47 2.21
CA SER A 51 4.14 14.25 1.90
C SER A 51 4.85 14.35 0.56
N GLN A 52 4.20 14.86 -0.48
CA GLN A 52 4.84 15.09 -1.79
C GLN A 52 6.07 15.97 -1.64
N LYS A 53 5.93 17.14 -1.02
CA LYS A 53 7.02 18.09 -0.81
C LYS A 53 8.17 17.49 -0.01
N LEU A 54 7.88 16.97 1.18
CA LEU A 54 8.90 16.46 2.10
C LEU A 54 9.63 15.25 1.54
N MET A 55 8.92 14.32 0.89
CA MET A 55 9.54 13.14 0.29
C MET A 55 10.44 13.50 -0.90
N HIS A 56 10.07 14.54 -1.67
CA HIS A 56 10.91 15.05 -2.74
C HIS A 56 12.15 15.78 -2.19
N ASP A 57 11.97 16.72 -1.25
CA ASP A 57 13.04 17.56 -0.72
C ASP A 57 14.08 16.77 0.06
N LEU A 58 13.66 15.72 0.77
CA LEU A 58 14.56 14.86 1.56
C LEU A 58 15.13 13.67 0.78
N GLY A 59 14.93 13.62 -0.54
CA GLY A 59 15.53 12.58 -1.39
C GLY A 59 14.95 11.18 -1.13
N VAL A 60 13.65 11.09 -0.88
CA VAL A 60 12.90 9.83 -0.73
C VAL A 60 12.28 9.40 -2.06
N ILE A 61 11.78 10.37 -2.84
CA ILE A 61 11.27 10.16 -4.20
C ILE A 61 11.85 11.19 -5.15
N ARG A 62 11.87 10.87 -6.44
CA ARG A 62 12.16 11.83 -7.51
C ARG A 62 11.22 11.60 -8.68
N GLN A 63 10.66 12.65 -9.26
CA GLN A 63 9.75 12.51 -10.39
C GLN A 63 10.50 12.02 -11.62
N ALA A 64 9.97 10.98 -12.28
CA ALA A 64 10.48 10.42 -13.53
C ALA A 64 9.71 10.98 -14.73
N SER A 65 8.38 10.98 -14.62
CA SER A 65 7.43 11.55 -15.59
C SER A 65 6.15 11.99 -14.85
N PRO A 66 5.19 12.67 -15.50
CA PRO A 66 3.92 13.01 -14.86
C PRO A 66 3.22 11.77 -14.31
N GLY A 67 3.06 11.70 -12.98
CA GLY A 67 2.45 10.57 -12.29
C GLY A 67 3.35 9.34 -12.05
N ALA A 68 4.63 9.38 -12.44
CA ALA A 68 5.58 8.28 -12.17
C ALA A 68 6.81 8.79 -11.40
N PHE A 69 7.26 8.01 -10.42
CA PHE A 69 8.30 8.42 -9.48
C PHE A 69 9.37 7.34 -9.32
N HIS A 70 10.63 7.75 -9.31
CA HIS A 70 11.71 6.96 -8.78
C HIS A 70 11.59 6.90 -7.25
N LEU A 71 11.46 5.70 -6.70
CA LEU A 71 11.57 5.47 -5.26
C LEU A 71 13.05 5.31 -4.90
N LEU A 72 13.59 6.28 -4.16
CA LEU A 72 15.02 6.34 -3.82
C LEU A 72 15.34 5.40 -2.64
N PRO A 73 16.62 5.12 -2.33
CA PRO A 73 16.99 4.08 -1.36
C PRO A 73 16.31 4.18 0.01
N LEU A 74 16.04 5.37 0.52
CA LEU A 74 15.28 5.54 1.76
C LEU A 74 13.83 5.10 1.62
N GLY A 75 13.15 5.55 0.57
CA GLY A 75 11.77 5.18 0.29
C GLY A 75 11.63 3.69 0.01
N GLU A 76 12.57 3.12 -0.75
CA GLU A 76 12.55 1.70 -1.08
C GLU A 76 12.76 0.83 0.15
N ARG A 77 13.66 1.25 1.05
CA ARG A 77 13.84 0.56 2.33
C ARG A 77 12.58 0.58 3.18
N SER A 78 11.85 1.69 3.19
CA SER A 78 10.56 1.81 3.89
C SER A 78 9.48 0.96 3.23
N LEU A 79 9.44 0.89 1.90
CA LEU A 79 8.54 0.01 1.15
C LEU A 79 8.78 -1.46 1.49
N GLN A 80 10.04 -1.90 1.48
CA GLN A 80 10.39 -3.27 1.83
C GLN A 80 9.98 -3.64 3.26
N LYS A 81 10.02 -2.68 4.20
CA LYS A 81 9.49 -2.89 5.56
C LYS A 81 7.97 -3.06 5.55
N LEU A 82 7.25 -2.24 4.80
CA LEU A 82 5.80 -2.38 4.63
C LEU A 82 5.44 -3.73 4.00
N ILE A 83 6.14 -4.13 2.94
CA ILE A 83 5.95 -5.42 2.28
C ILE A 83 6.11 -6.56 3.27
N ARG A 84 7.16 -6.56 4.12
CA ARG A 84 7.34 -7.59 5.15
C ARG A 84 6.19 -7.65 6.15
N ILE A 85 5.70 -6.49 6.62
CA ILE A 85 4.55 -6.45 7.53
C ILE A 85 3.31 -7.08 6.86
N VAL A 86 3.07 -6.75 5.60
CA VAL A 86 1.96 -7.31 4.83
C VAL A 86 2.14 -8.81 4.61
N ASP A 87 3.31 -9.24 4.16
CA ASP A 87 3.63 -10.66 3.92
C ASP A 87 3.45 -11.49 5.20
N ASP A 88 3.92 -10.99 6.35
CA ASP A 88 3.73 -11.65 7.65
C ASP A 88 2.24 -11.86 7.99
N GLU A 89 1.37 -10.86 7.76
CA GLU A 89 -0.06 -10.98 8.03
C GLU A 89 -0.80 -11.83 6.98
N MET A 90 -0.35 -11.81 5.73
CA MET A 90 -0.86 -12.67 4.67
C MET A 90 -0.51 -14.15 4.93
N CYS A 91 0.71 -14.44 5.39
CA CYS A 91 1.12 -15.79 5.76
C CYS A 91 0.28 -16.36 6.92
N LYS A 92 -0.15 -15.54 7.89
CA LYS A 92 -1.00 -15.98 9.00
C LYS A 92 -2.38 -16.46 8.57
N ILE A 93 -2.86 -16.03 7.41
CA ILE A 93 -4.14 -16.47 6.83
C ILE A 93 -3.92 -17.49 5.69
N ASN A 94 -2.74 -18.09 5.61
CA ASN A 94 -2.35 -19.06 4.57
C ASN A 94 -2.44 -18.52 3.13
N ALA A 95 -2.36 -17.19 2.96
CA ALA A 95 -2.30 -16.60 1.63
C ALA A 95 -0.94 -16.88 0.98
N GLN A 96 -0.97 -17.24 -0.29
CA GLN A 96 0.18 -17.67 -1.06
C GLN A 96 0.60 -16.54 -2.00
N LYS A 97 1.88 -16.18 -1.96
CA LYS A 97 2.44 -15.12 -2.79
C LYS A 97 2.81 -15.67 -4.16
N LEU A 98 2.35 -15.02 -5.21
CA LEU A 98 2.69 -15.31 -6.60
C LEU A 98 3.05 -14.04 -7.36
N LEU A 99 3.37 -14.18 -8.65
CA LEU A 99 3.66 -13.07 -9.55
C LEU A 99 2.88 -13.27 -10.85
N LEU A 100 1.94 -12.37 -11.14
CA LEU A 100 1.20 -12.34 -12.39
C LEU A 100 1.90 -11.41 -13.40
N PRO A 101 1.79 -11.68 -14.71
CA PRO A 101 2.26 -10.78 -15.74
C PRO A 101 1.63 -9.38 -15.61
N LEU A 102 2.44 -8.34 -15.83
CA LEU A 102 1.96 -6.94 -15.90
C LEU A 102 1.34 -6.60 -17.26
N LEU A 103 1.64 -7.40 -18.29
CA LEU A 103 1.08 -7.30 -19.62
C LEU A 103 0.07 -8.44 -19.79
N THR A 104 -1.19 -8.08 -19.95
CA THR A 104 -2.31 -9.02 -20.13
C THR A 104 -2.94 -8.84 -21.51
N SER A 105 -3.52 -9.90 -22.07
CA SER A 105 -4.22 -9.85 -23.37
C SER A 105 -5.42 -8.90 -23.33
N GLY A 106 -5.62 -8.09 -24.37
CA GLY A 106 -6.83 -7.27 -24.49
C GLY A 106 -8.12 -8.10 -24.57
N GLU A 107 -8.06 -9.29 -25.18
CA GLU A 107 -9.20 -10.21 -25.28
C GLU A 107 -9.74 -10.61 -23.89
N LEU A 108 -8.84 -10.77 -22.93
CA LEU A 108 -9.17 -11.13 -21.56
C LEU A 108 -10.03 -10.05 -20.89
N TRP A 109 -9.68 -8.78 -21.06
CA TRP A 109 -10.45 -7.63 -20.54
C TRP A 109 -11.78 -7.43 -21.27
N LYS A 110 -11.82 -7.70 -22.57
CA LYS A 110 -13.05 -7.67 -23.37
C LYS A 110 -14.02 -8.77 -22.93
N SER A 111 -13.52 -9.96 -22.58
CA SER A 111 -14.34 -11.08 -22.13
C SER A 111 -15.11 -10.81 -20.83
N THR A 112 -14.62 -9.89 -20.00
CA THR A 112 -15.27 -9.47 -18.75
C THR A 112 -16.04 -8.15 -18.89
N GLY A 113 -16.04 -7.53 -20.07
CA GLY A 113 -16.65 -6.22 -20.35
C GLY A 113 -15.90 -5.02 -19.77
N ARG A 114 -14.80 -5.25 -19.04
CA ARG A 114 -14.07 -4.18 -18.34
C ARG A 114 -13.17 -3.35 -19.25
N TRP A 115 -12.91 -3.82 -20.46
CA TRP A 115 -12.22 -3.03 -21.47
C TRP A 115 -12.95 -1.71 -21.73
N GLU A 116 -14.26 -1.78 -21.98
CA GLU A 116 -15.10 -0.61 -22.22
C GLU A 116 -15.44 0.14 -20.93
N ASP A 117 -15.75 -0.57 -19.84
CA ASP A 117 -16.17 0.06 -18.58
C ASP A 117 -15.10 0.98 -17.97
N ILE A 118 -13.82 0.61 -18.08
CA ILE A 118 -12.71 1.43 -17.56
C ILE A 118 -12.32 2.52 -18.56
N GLY A 119 -12.37 2.21 -19.86
CA GLY A 119 -12.12 3.18 -20.93
C GLY A 119 -10.73 3.79 -20.87
N GLU A 120 -10.66 5.13 -20.87
CA GLU A 120 -9.42 5.91 -21.06
C GLU A 120 -8.41 5.76 -19.92
N GLU A 121 -8.79 5.24 -18.75
CA GLU A 121 -7.83 4.95 -17.67
C GLU A 121 -6.97 3.70 -17.95
N LEU A 122 -7.31 2.89 -18.97
CA LEU A 122 -6.52 1.74 -19.37
C LEU A 122 -5.35 2.14 -20.27
N PHE A 123 -4.14 1.80 -19.82
CA PHE A 123 -2.99 1.77 -20.70
C PHE A 123 -3.07 0.60 -21.66
N THR A 124 -3.32 0.90 -22.93
CA THR A 124 -3.36 -0.07 -24.02
C THR A 124 -2.12 0.06 -24.91
N LEU A 125 -1.67 -1.06 -25.46
CA LEU A 125 -0.57 -1.12 -26.41
C LEU A 125 -0.85 -2.19 -27.47
N LYS A 126 -0.11 -2.12 -28.57
CA LYS A 126 -0.11 -3.14 -29.62
C LYS A 126 1.29 -3.69 -29.77
N ASP A 127 1.42 -5.01 -29.81
CA ASP A 127 2.71 -5.65 -30.08
C ASP A 127 3.07 -5.60 -31.58
N ARG A 128 4.24 -6.12 -31.94
CA ARG A 128 4.71 -6.17 -33.34
C ARG A 128 3.85 -7.04 -34.27
N HIS A 129 2.93 -7.82 -33.72
CA HIS A 129 1.98 -8.68 -34.42
C HIS A 129 0.55 -8.12 -34.36
N ASP A 130 0.40 -6.84 -34.01
CA ASP A 130 -0.87 -6.12 -33.85
C ASP A 130 -1.80 -6.71 -32.77
N ARG A 131 -1.25 -7.46 -31.80
CA ARG A 131 -2.02 -7.97 -30.67
C ARG A 131 -2.22 -6.88 -29.64
N GLU A 132 -3.46 -6.69 -29.23
CA GLU A 132 -3.83 -5.74 -28.18
C GLU A 132 -3.39 -6.30 -26.81
N LEU A 133 -2.65 -5.50 -26.07
CA LEU A 133 -2.22 -5.80 -24.72
C LEU A 133 -2.60 -4.63 -23.80
N VAL A 134 -2.79 -4.94 -22.52
CA VAL A 134 -3.09 -3.99 -21.46
C VAL A 134 -1.97 -4.04 -20.43
N LEU A 135 -1.46 -2.87 -20.04
CA LEU A 135 -0.68 -2.74 -18.82
C LEU A 135 -1.65 -2.74 -17.64
N SER A 136 -1.66 -3.85 -16.90
CA SER A 136 -2.76 -4.19 -15.99
C SER A 136 -2.89 -3.16 -14.84
N PRO A 137 -4.05 -2.49 -14.68
CA PRO A 137 -4.34 -1.66 -13.50
C PRO A 137 -4.68 -2.49 -12.26
N THR A 138 -5.07 -3.75 -12.49
CA THR A 138 -5.45 -4.79 -11.53
C THR A 138 -5.46 -6.14 -12.26
N HIS A 139 -5.66 -7.25 -11.54
CA HIS A 139 -5.41 -8.60 -12.04
C HIS A 139 -6.57 -9.59 -11.85
N GLU A 140 -7.82 -9.14 -11.62
CA GLU A 140 -8.97 -10.04 -11.47
C GLU A 140 -9.12 -11.02 -12.63
N GLU A 141 -8.99 -10.54 -13.86
CA GLU A 141 -9.13 -11.36 -15.05
C GLU A 141 -7.99 -12.37 -15.18
N ALA A 142 -6.75 -11.91 -14.99
CA ALA A 142 -5.55 -12.73 -15.14
C ALA A 142 -5.49 -13.87 -14.13
N VAL A 143 -5.83 -13.60 -12.86
CA VAL A 143 -5.87 -14.65 -11.84
C VAL A 143 -7.03 -15.62 -12.07
N THR A 144 -8.16 -15.15 -12.59
CA THR A 144 -9.32 -16.00 -12.87
C THR A 144 -9.08 -16.90 -14.06
N GLU A 145 -8.44 -16.39 -15.12
CA GLU A 145 -7.98 -17.17 -16.26
C GLU A 145 -6.99 -18.27 -15.82
N LEU A 146 -6.05 -17.93 -14.92
CA LEU A 146 -5.17 -18.92 -14.31
C LEU A 146 -5.96 -20.02 -13.60
N MET A 147 -6.97 -19.67 -12.80
CA MET A 147 -7.83 -20.66 -12.13
C MET A 147 -8.64 -21.50 -13.12
N ALA A 148 -9.17 -20.89 -14.18
CA ALA A 148 -9.92 -21.58 -15.23
C ALA A 148 -9.06 -22.55 -16.04
N SER A 149 -7.75 -22.32 -16.12
CA SER A 149 -6.81 -23.21 -16.82
C SER A 149 -6.56 -24.54 -16.09
N ILE A 150 -6.97 -24.66 -14.82
CA ILE A 150 -6.77 -25.85 -14.00
C ILE A 150 -7.84 -26.90 -14.35
N PRO A 151 -7.47 -28.07 -14.91
CA PRO A 151 -8.47 -29.01 -15.45
C PRO A 151 -9.42 -29.63 -14.42
N GLN A 152 -8.98 -29.81 -13.16
CA GLN A 152 -9.75 -30.48 -12.11
C GLN A 152 -9.49 -29.84 -10.73
N LEU A 153 -10.03 -28.64 -10.52
CA LEU A 153 -9.99 -28.00 -9.21
C LEU A 153 -11.06 -28.62 -8.29
N SER A 154 -10.65 -29.25 -7.18
CA SER A 154 -11.57 -29.87 -6.22
C SER A 154 -11.92 -28.91 -5.09
N TYR A 155 -13.16 -29.02 -4.55
CA TYR A 155 -13.57 -28.30 -3.33
C TYR A 155 -12.58 -28.47 -2.16
N ARG A 156 -11.84 -29.59 -2.08
CA ARG A 156 -10.86 -29.87 -1.03
C ARG A 156 -9.63 -28.96 -1.06
N GLN A 157 -9.38 -28.30 -2.20
CA GLN A 157 -8.27 -27.36 -2.35
C GLN A 157 -8.67 -25.94 -1.95
N LEU A 158 -9.96 -25.68 -1.76
CA LEU A 158 -10.51 -24.37 -1.44
C LEU A 158 -10.71 -24.24 0.08
N PRO A 159 -10.56 -23.04 0.67
CA PRO A 159 -10.32 -21.76 -0.02
C PRO A 159 -8.87 -21.58 -0.46
N LEU A 160 -8.68 -20.91 -1.61
CA LEU A 160 -7.36 -20.46 -2.08
C LEU A 160 -7.26 -18.95 -1.96
N LEU A 161 -6.16 -18.48 -1.38
CA LEU A 161 -5.86 -17.07 -1.18
C LEU A 161 -4.54 -16.78 -1.90
N LEU A 162 -4.59 -16.03 -3.00
CA LEU A 162 -3.45 -15.77 -3.88
C LEU A 162 -3.17 -14.28 -3.98
N TYR A 163 -1.97 -13.83 -3.63
CA TYR A 163 -1.63 -12.40 -3.67
C TYR A 163 -0.29 -12.12 -4.33
N GLN A 164 -0.11 -10.86 -4.73
CA GLN A 164 1.17 -10.35 -5.22
C GLN A 164 1.41 -8.93 -4.68
N VAL A 165 2.66 -8.46 -4.79
CA VAL A 165 2.99 -7.06 -4.59
C VAL A 165 3.77 -6.58 -5.81
N THR A 166 3.11 -5.81 -6.67
CA THR A 166 3.68 -5.42 -7.97
C THR A 166 3.25 -4.01 -8.38
N SER A 167 3.94 -3.45 -9.36
CA SER A 167 3.50 -2.20 -10.01
C SER A 167 2.18 -2.39 -10.74
N LYS A 168 1.36 -1.36 -10.73
CA LYS A 168 0.09 -1.23 -11.44
C LYS A 168 0.10 0.08 -12.20
N PHE A 169 -0.67 0.12 -13.30
CA PHE A 169 -0.70 1.26 -14.20
C PHE A 169 -2.13 1.73 -14.40
N ARG A 170 -2.39 3.01 -14.16
CA ARG A 170 -3.68 3.66 -14.45
C ARG A 170 -3.38 4.97 -15.15
N ASP A 171 -4.00 5.24 -16.28
CA ASP A 171 -3.78 6.48 -17.01
C ASP A 171 -4.59 7.63 -16.40
N GLU A 172 -4.27 7.94 -15.14
CA GLU A 172 -4.90 8.99 -14.37
C GLU A 172 -4.79 10.33 -15.11
N MET A 173 -5.94 10.90 -15.48
CA MET A 173 -6.03 12.12 -16.27
C MET A 173 -5.30 13.30 -15.60
N ARG A 174 -5.31 13.36 -14.26
CA ARG A 174 -4.65 14.42 -13.49
C ARG A 174 -3.87 13.84 -12.29
N PRO A 175 -2.65 13.34 -12.51
CA PRO A 175 -1.81 12.83 -11.43
C PRO A 175 -1.42 13.96 -10.47
N ARG A 176 -1.62 13.76 -9.16
CA ARG A 176 -1.45 14.79 -8.12
C ARG A 176 -0.92 14.19 -6.83
N PHE A 177 -0.40 15.04 -5.95
CA PHE A 177 0.00 14.68 -4.59
C PHE A 177 1.07 13.57 -4.50
N GLY A 178 2.01 13.56 -5.45
CA GLY A 178 3.13 12.61 -5.44
C GLY A 178 2.69 11.15 -5.56
N LEU A 179 3.08 10.33 -4.59
CA LEU A 179 2.73 8.90 -4.53
C LEU A 179 1.26 8.62 -4.15
N LEU A 180 0.49 9.64 -3.74
CA LEU A 180 -0.91 9.44 -3.38
C LEU A 180 -1.77 9.17 -4.62
N ARG A 181 -1.55 9.90 -5.71
CA ARG A 181 -2.32 9.77 -6.96
C ARG A 181 -1.39 9.86 -8.17
N GLY A 182 -0.75 8.73 -8.48
CA GLY A 182 0.13 8.55 -9.64
C GLY A 182 -0.47 7.66 -10.73
N ARG A 183 0.25 7.54 -11.84
CA ARG A 183 -0.07 6.65 -12.97
C ARG A 183 0.59 5.28 -12.83
N GLU A 184 1.77 5.23 -12.21
CA GLU A 184 2.43 4.00 -11.81
C GLU A 184 2.53 3.97 -10.27
N PHE A 185 2.09 2.87 -9.66
CA PHE A 185 2.12 2.70 -8.22
C PHE A 185 2.24 1.23 -7.84
N ILE A 186 2.74 0.94 -6.65
CA ILE A 186 2.88 -0.44 -6.16
C ILE A 186 1.67 -0.78 -5.32
N MET A 187 1.03 -1.89 -5.64
CA MET A 187 -0.15 -2.39 -4.95
C MET A 187 0.10 -3.81 -4.48
N LYS A 188 -0.43 -4.13 -3.29
CA LYS A 188 -0.69 -5.51 -2.90
C LYS A 188 -2.12 -5.84 -3.25
N ASP A 189 -2.33 -6.78 -4.14
CA ASP A 189 -3.61 -7.31 -4.57
C ASP A 189 -3.68 -8.79 -4.18
N LEU A 190 -4.72 -9.15 -3.42
CA LEU A 190 -5.04 -10.51 -3.01
C LEU A 190 -6.38 -10.89 -3.63
N TYR A 191 -6.46 -12.11 -4.12
CA TYR A 191 -7.65 -12.72 -4.71
C TYR A 191 -7.97 -14.00 -3.98
N THR A 192 -9.24 -14.18 -3.63
CA THR A 192 -9.70 -15.39 -2.93
C THR A 192 -10.68 -16.16 -3.77
N PHE A 193 -10.65 -17.48 -3.64
CA PHE A 193 -11.50 -18.42 -4.35
C PHE A 193 -12.11 -19.38 -3.33
N ASP A 194 -13.43 -19.36 -3.25
CA ASP A 194 -14.22 -20.03 -2.23
C ASP A 194 -15.33 -20.87 -2.88
N THR A 195 -15.83 -21.86 -2.13
CA THR A 195 -16.84 -22.81 -2.63
C THR A 195 -18.27 -22.27 -2.61
N SER A 196 -18.56 -21.31 -1.72
CA SER A 196 -19.90 -20.73 -1.56
C SER A 196 -19.80 -19.27 -1.08
N ALA A 197 -20.91 -18.54 -1.17
CA ALA A 197 -20.95 -17.13 -0.75
C ALA A 197 -20.71 -16.98 0.76
N GLU A 198 -21.14 -17.96 1.56
CA GLU A 198 -20.92 -18.04 3.00
C GLU A 198 -19.42 -18.24 3.29
N ALA A 199 -18.77 -19.19 2.62
CA ALA A 199 -17.33 -19.42 2.73
C ALA A 199 -16.54 -18.16 2.33
N ALA A 200 -16.93 -17.52 1.22
CA ALA A 200 -16.32 -16.27 0.77
C ALA A 200 -16.48 -15.13 1.80
N SER A 201 -17.61 -15.08 2.52
CA SER A 201 -17.84 -14.13 3.61
C SER A 201 -16.95 -14.40 4.83
N GLU A 202 -16.69 -15.66 5.16
CA GLU A 202 -15.75 -16.04 6.22
C GLU A 202 -14.31 -15.65 5.84
N THR A 203 -13.89 -15.96 4.62
CA THR A 203 -12.59 -15.56 4.07
C THR A 203 -12.46 -14.02 4.07
N TYR A 204 -13.50 -13.30 3.68
CA TYR A 204 -13.53 -11.84 3.72
C TYR A 204 -13.29 -11.27 5.12
N LYS A 205 -13.93 -11.85 6.16
CA LYS A 205 -13.71 -11.46 7.55
C LYS A 205 -12.26 -11.73 7.99
N ALA A 206 -11.69 -12.86 7.59
CA ALA A 206 -10.30 -13.22 7.91
C ALA A 206 -9.31 -12.22 7.29
N VAL A 207 -9.48 -11.88 6.01
CA VAL A 207 -8.63 -10.88 5.33
C VAL A 207 -8.82 -9.49 5.94
N SER A 208 -10.07 -9.10 6.24
CA SER A 208 -10.36 -7.82 6.87
C SER A 208 -9.67 -7.66 8.22
N LYS A 209 -9.65 -8.72 9.04
CA LYS A 209 -8.89 -8.77 10.29
C LYS A 209 -7.38 -8.70 10.08
N ALA A 210 -6.86 -9.32 9.02
CA ALA A 210 -5.44 -9.20 8.67
C ALA A 210 -5.07 -7.75 8.31
N TYR A 211 -5.93 -7.03 7.60
CA TYR A 211 -5.74 -5.60 7.31
C TYR A 211 -5.74 -4.76 8.59
N ASP A 212 -6.66 -5.03 9.51
CA ASP A 212 -6.68 -4.35 10.81
C ASP A 212 -5.36 -4.53 11.58
N ASN A 213 -4.79 -5.74 11.53
CA ASN A 213 -3.48 -6.01 12.13
C ASN A 213 -2.34 -5.29 11.41
N ILE A 214 -2.36 -5.22 10.08
CA ILE A 214 -1.37 -4.47 9.28
C ILE A 214 -1.37 -3.00 9.72
N PHE A 215 -2.53 -2.35 9.73
CA PHE A 215 -2.61 -0.94 10.09
C PHE A 215 -2.25 -0.68 11.56
N ARG A 216 -2.64 -1.58 12.47
CA ARG A 216 -2.22 -1.53 13.88
C ARG A 216 -0.70 -1.64 14.03
N ARG A 217 -0.04 -2.51 13.25
CA ARG A 217 1.43 -2.65 13.25
C ARG A 217 2.14 -1.45 12.65
N ILE A 218 1.54 -0.79 11.65
CA ILE A 218 2.06 0.47 11.10
C ILE A 218 1.98 1.59 12.14
N GLY A 219 0.93 1.60 12.96
CA GLY A 219 0.77 2.53 14.08
C GLY A 219 0.15 3.87 13.68
N ILE A 220 -0.64 3.91 12.61
CA ILE A 220 -1.41 5.08 12.20
C ILE A 220 -2.89 4.79 12.47
N GLN A 221 -3.61 5.78 13.00
CA GLN A 221 -5.06 5.70 13.13
C GLN A 221 -5.71 5.60 11.75
N TYR A 222 -6.61 4.65 11.58
CA TYR A 222 -7.35 4.46 10.33
C TYR A 222 -8.85 4.32 10.61
N PHE A 223 -9.65 4.58 9.58
CA PHE A 223 -11.08 4.32 9.57
C PHE A 223 -11.37 3.24 8.53
N LYS A 224 -12.16 2.24 8.92
CA LYS A 224 -12.77 1.28 8.00
C LYS A 224 -14.20 1.73 7.77
N VAL A 225 -14.56 1.98 6.52
CA VAL A 225 -15.88 2.46 6.15
C VAL A 225 -16.53 1.53 5.13
N SER A 226 -17.85 1.41 5.19
CA SER A 226 -18.62 0.76 4.13
C SER A 226 -18.57 1.61 2.87
N ALA A 227 -18.45 0.95 1.71
CA ALA A 227 -18.30 1.61 0.42
C ALA A 227 -19.19 0.98 -0.65
N VAL A 228 -19.41 1.70 -1.74
CA VAL A 228 -20.12 1.19 -2.92
C VAL A 228 -19.18 0.24 -3.68
N THR A 229 -19.73 -0.76 -4.36
CA THR A 229 -18.94 -1.78 -5.07
C THR A 229 -18.45 -1.33 -6.46
N GLY A 230 -19.04 -0.25 -7.00
CA GLY A 230 -18.59 0.41 -8.24
C GLY A 230 -18.41 -0.53 -9.44
N VAL A 231 -17.46 -0.19 -10.32
CA VAL A 231 -17.09 -0.99 -11.51
C VAL A 231 -16.48 -2.34 -11.15
N MET A 232 -15.96 -2.50 -9.92
CA MET A 232 -15.47 -3.78 -9.43
C MET A 232 -16.60 -4.78 -9.21
N GLY A 233 -17.81 -4.32 -8.89
CA GLY A 233 -19.00 -5.13 -8.64
C GLY A 233 -18.92 -5.90 -7.31
N GLY A 234 -19.98 -6.66 -7.00
CA GLY A 234 -20.08 -7.42 -5.75
C GLY A 234 -21.19 -6.96 -4.81
N SER A 235 -21.27 -7.59 -3.64
CA SER A 235 -22.31 -7.34 -2.62
C SER A 235 -21.83 -6.60 -1.38
N VAL A 236 -20.55 -6.78 -1.00
CA VAL A 236 -19.95 -6.17 0.20
C VAL A 236 -18.64 -5.51 -0.16
N SER A 237 -18.45 -4.28 0.28
CA SER A 237 -17.26 -3.47 0.01
C SER A 237 -16.90 -2.62 1.22
N HIS A 238 -15.61 -2.63 1.59
CA HIS A 238 -15.07 -1.74 2.63
C HIS A 238 -13.78 -1.08 2.16
N GLU A 239 -13.70 0.21 2.44
CA GLU A 239 -12.51 1.04 2.24
C GLU A 239 -11.82 1.33 3.56
N TYR A 240 -10.51 1.49 3.50
CA TYR A 240 -9.64 1.79 4.62
C TYR A 240 -8.99 3.14 4.38
N HIS A 241 -9.15 4.06 5.32
CA HIS A 241 -8.74 5.44 5.16
C HIS A 241 -7.82 5.93 6.27
N PHE A 242 -6.80 6.69 5.90
CA PHE A 242 -6.03 7.49 6.85
C PHE A 242 -6.59 8.92 6.88
N PRO A 243 -6.90 9.48 8.07
CA PRO A 243 -7.50 10.81 8.15
C PRO A 243 -6.48 11.90 7.82
N ALA A 244 -6.72 12.65 6.75
CA ALA A 244 -5.85 13.73 6.32
C ALA A 244 -6.63 14.79 5.53
N ALA A 245 -6.28 16.07 5.72
CA ALA A 245 -6.96 17.19 5.06
C ALA A 245 -6.87 17.16 3.52
N VAL A 246 -5.82 16.55 2.97
CA VAL A 246 -5.63 16.36 1.52
C VAL A 246 -6.39 15.16 0.95
N GLY A 247 -7.05 14.38 1.81
CA GLY A 247 -7.86 13.23 1.41
C GLY A 247 -8.99 13.64 0.47
N GLU A 248 -9.12 12.92 -0.64
CA GLU A 248 -10.16 13.17 -1.66
C GLU A 248 -11.51 12.60 -1.22
N ALA A 249 -11.51 11.55 -0.38
CA ALA A 249 -12.72 10.93 0.13
C ALA A 249 -13.25 11.71 1.33
N LYS A 250 -14.56 11.95 1.35
CA LYS A 250 -15.27 12.50 2.52
C LYS A 250 -15.89 11.33 3.29
N LEU A 251 -15.48 11.18 4.55
CA LEU A 251 -15.95 10.12 5.42
C LEU A 251 -16.96 10.68 6.42
N LEU A 252 -18.07 9.97 6.63
CA LEU A 252 -18.96 10.21 7.76
C LEU A 252 -18.69 9.15 8.82
N ILE A 253 -18.25 9.58 10.00
CA ILE A 253 -17.96 8.70 11.13
C ILE A 253 -18.89 9.03 12.29
N CYS A 254 -19.59 8.03 12.82
CA CYS A 254 -20.36 8.16 14.05
C CYS A 254 -19.44 8.07 15.27
N GLU A 255 -19.43 9.12 16.09
CA GLU A 255 -18.60 9.14 17.31
C GLU A 255 -19.14 8.21 18.40
N SER A 256 -20.44 7.84 18.36
CA SER A 256 -21.06 6.98 19.37
C SER A 256 -20.78 5.50 19.17
N CYS A 257 -20.85 4.98 17.94
CA CYS A 257 -20.69 3.54 17.66
C CYS A 257 -19.52 3.22 16.73
N GLY A 258 -18.83 4.21 16.16
CA GLY A 258 -17.73 4.02 15.23
C GLY A 258 -18.14 3.63 13.81
N TYR A 259 -19.43 3.59 13.50
CA TYR A 259 -19.92 3.37 12.13
C TYR A 259 -19.33 4.40 11.17
N GLY A 260 -18.85 3.95 10.02
CA GLY A 260 -18.26 4.80 9.00
C GLY A 260 -18.76 4.47 7.61
N THR A 261 -19.07 5.49 6.81
CA THR A 261 -19.39 5.35 5.39
C THR A 261 -18.67 6.40 4.56
N SER A 262 -18.27 6.04 3.33
CA SER A 262 -17.85 7.04 2.34
C SER A 262 -19.06 7.80 1.82
N LEU A 263 -18.89 9.10 1.55
CA LEU A 263 -19.96 9.99 1.10
C LEU A 263 -19.88 10.15 -0.43
N GLU A 264 -20.72 9.40 -1.15
CA GLU A 264 -20.97 9.62 -2.59
C GLU A 264 -22.33 10.29 -2.86
N SER A 265 -23.33 10.12 -1.98
CA SER A 265 -24.66 10.75 -2.08
C SER A 265 -25.41 10.76 -0.75
N CYS A 266 -26.05 11.91 -0.46
CA CYS A 266 -26.89 12.27 0.70
C CYS A 266 -26.28 12.12 2.11
N VAL A 267 -26.45 13.16 2.94
CA VAL A 267 -26.03 13.15 4.36
C VAL A 267 -27.19 12.61 5.19
N PRO A 268 -27.15 11.38 5.72
CA PRO A 268 -28.14 10.94 6.68
C PRO A 268 -28.03 11.81 7.94
N SER A 269 -29.17 12.30 8.43
CA SER A 269 -29.24 13.10 9.66
C SER A 269 -28.92 12.30 10.93
N GLU A 270 -28.97 10.96 10.84
CA GLU A 270 -28.76 10.02 11.94
C GLU A 270 -27.90 8.84 11.50
N CYS A 271 -27.14 8.28 12.43
CA CYS A 271 -26.37 7.07 12.20
C CYS A 271 -27.30 5.87 11.95
N PRO A 272 -27.16 5.13 10.83
CA PRO A 272 -28.04 4.00 10.52
C PRO A 272 -27.90 2.82 11.49
N GLU A 273 -26.76 2.71 12.18
CA GLU A 273 -26.51 1.62 13.15
C GLU A 273 -27.06 1.91 14.54
N CYS A 274 -27.08 3.17 15.00
CA CYS A 274 -27.41 3.49 16.39
C CYS A 274 -28.43 4.62 16.58
N GLY A 275 -28.90 5.25 15.51
CA GLY A 275 -29.90 6.33 15.57
C GLY A 275 -29.40 7.67 16.13
N HIS A 276 -28.13 7.81 16.50
CA HIS A 276 -27.59 9.07 17.00
C HIS A 276 -27.30 10.08 15.87
N GLY A 277 -27.62 11.36 16.09
CA GLY A 277 -27.57 12.42 15.08
C GLY A 277 -26.21 13.09 14.78
N PHE A 278 -25.11 12.65 15.41
CA PHE A 278 -23.80 13.29 15.23
C PHE A 278 -22.86 12.42 14.39
N LEU A 279 -22.81 12.72 13.08
CA LEU A 279 -21.81 12.18 12.15
C LEU A 279 -20.72 13.23 11.89
N LYS A 280 -19.48 12.91 12.25
CA LYS A 280 -18.34 13.78 11.95
C LYS A 280 -17.90 13.54 10.52
N CYS A 281 -17.87 14.62 9.74
CA CYS A 281 -17.26 14.60 8.41
C CYS A 281 -15.75 14.79 8.52
N CYS A 282 -14.96 13.85 7.99
CA CYS A 282 -13.51 14.00 7.91
C CYS A 282 -12.99 13.57 6.54
N PRO A 283 -12.05 14.32 5.94
CA PRO A 283 -11.38 13.89 4.72
C PRO A 283 -10.41 12.73 5.01
N GLY A 284 -10.38 11.76 4.10
CA GLY A 284 -9.60 10.54 4.21
C GLY A 284 -8.81 10.22 2.94
N ILE A 285 -7.61 9.66 3.12
CA ILE A 285 -6.83 9.06 2.05
C ILE A 285 -7.14 7.57 2.04
N GLU A 286 -7.76 7.07 0.99
CA GLU A 286 -8.03 5.65 0.80
C GLU A 286 -6.72 4.89 0.58
N VAL A 287 -6.35 4.02 1.52
CA VAL A 287 -5.11 3.22 1.50
C VAL A 287 -5.36 1.75 1.19
N GLY A 288 -6.62 1.31 1.20
CA GLY A 288 -7.00 -0.05 0.89
C GLY A 288 -8.48 -0.20 0.61
N HIS A 289 -8.81 -1.21 -0.20
CA HIS A 289 -10.19 -1.51 -0.60
C HIS A 289 -10.37 -3.02 -0.67
N THR A 290 -11.52 -3.50 -0.22
CA THR A 290 -11.85 -4.92 -0.17
C THR A 290 -13.24 -5.15 -0.74
N PHE A 291 -13.38 -6.10 -1.66
CA PHE A 291 -14.60 -6.41 -2.39
C PHE A 291 -14.92 -7.89 -2.30
N LEU A 292 -16.20 -8.20 -2.05
CA LEU A 292 -16.75 -9.54 -2.27
C LEU A 292 -17.36 -9.60 -3.67
N LEU A 293 -16.62 -10.16 -4.63
CA LEU A 293 -16.93 -10.12 -6.06
C LEU A 293 -17.99 -11.14 -6.48
N GLY A 294 -18.20 -12.20 -5.68
CA GLY A 294 -19.08 -13.30 -6.03
C GLY A 294 -18.62 -14.02 -7.28
N THR A 295 -19.52 -14.23 -8.25
CA THR A 295 -19.22 -14.95 -9.49
C THR A 295 -18.92 -14.05 -10.69
N LYS A 296 -18.71 -12.74 -10.46
CA LYS A 296 -18.58 -11.74 -11.53
C LYS A 296 -17.52 -12.09 -12.59
N TYR A 297 -16.38 -12.65 -12.18
CA TYR A 297 -15.29 -13.02 -13.08
C TYR A 297 -15.29 -14.51 -13.40
N SER A 298 -15.66 -15.37 -12.44
CA SER A 298 -15.64 -16.82 -12.63
C SER A 298 -16.67 -17.30 -13.66
N VAL A 299 -17.83 -16.64 -13.78
CA VAL A 299 -18.84 -17.01 -14.79
C VAL A 299 -18.36 -16.69 -16.22
N PRO A 300 -17.96 -15.43 -16.55
CA PRO A 300 -17.47 -15.11 -17.90
C PRO A 300 -16.24 -15.93 -18.31
N LEU A 301 -15.32 -16.16 -17.39
CA LEU A 301 -14.05 -16.87 -17.65
C LEU A 301 -14.13 -18.38 -17.41
N LYS A 302 -15.31 -18.90 -17.05
CA LYS A 302 -15.56 -20.34 -16.81
C LYS A 302 -14.63 -20.96 -15.76
N ALA A 303 -14.25 -20.20 -14.72
CA ALA A 303 -13.46 -20.70 -13.61
C ALA A 303 -14.34 -21.51 -12.65
N ARG A 304 -14.24 -22.84 -12.74
CA ARG A 304 -15.11 -23.79 -12.06
C ARG A 304 -14.34 -24.73 -11.14
N PHE A 305 -15.04 -25.32 -10.18
CA PHE A 305 -14.53 -26.39 -9.32
C PHE A 305 -15.53 -27.54 -9.23
N THR A 306 -15.05 -28.70 -8.78
CA THR A 306 -15.90 -29.86 -8.49
C THR A 306 -16.37 -29.83 -7.04
N THR A 307 -17.69 -29.81 -6.83
CA THR A 307 -18.34 -29.79 -5.52
C THR A 307 -18.24 -31.14 -4.80
N VAL A 308 -18.70 -31.20 -3.54
CA VAL A 308 -18.75 -32.43 -2.74
C VAL A 308 -19.61 -33.51 -3.40
N GLU A 309 -20.66 -33.10 -4.11
CA GLU A 309 -21.60 -33.96 -4.83
C GLU A 309 -21.08 -34.39 -6.22
N GLY A 310 -19.85 -34.01 -6.60
CA GLY A 310 -19.27 -34.31 -7.91
C GLY A 310 -19.80 -33.45 -9.05
N LYS A 311 -20.56 -32.38 -8.76
CA LYS A 311 -21.05 -31.42 -9.75
C LYS A 311 -20.02 -30.32 -10.00
N SER A 312 -20.20 -29.56 -11.08
CA SER A 312 -19.34 -28.41 -11.39
C SER A 312 -20.03 -27.08 -11.10
N ASP A 313 -19.43 -26.26 -10.23
CA ASP A 313 -19.93 -24.94 -9.87
C ASP A 313 -18.85 -23.85 -10.05
N PHE A 314 -19.25 -22.59 -10.05
CA PHE A 314 -18.37 -21.44 -10.24
C PHE A 314 -17.74 -20.99 -8.92
N LEU A 315 -16.47 -20.58 -8.99
CA LEU A 315 -15.75 -20.05 -7.82
C LEU A 315 -16.39 -18.75 -7.33
N GLN A 316 -16.59 -18.64 -6.02
CA GLN A 316 -16.93 -17.38 -5.37
C GLN A 316 -15.65 -16.62 -5.07
N MET A 317 -15.62 -15.33 -5.44
CA MET A 317 -14.39 -14.56 -5.42
C MET A 317 -14.44 -13.36 -4.48
N GLY A 318 -13.26 -12.99 -3.97
CA GLY A 318 -13.00 -11.70 -3.34
C GLY A 318 -11.73 -11.05 -3.88
N SER A 319 -11.66 -9.72 -3.85
CA SER A 319 -10.48 -8.92 -4.25
C SER A 319 -10.13 -7.92 -3.15
N TYR A 320 -8.85 -7.87 -2.78
CA TYR A 320 -8.38 -7.12 -1.61
C TYR A 320 -7.09 -6.36 -1.96
N GLY A 321 -7.22 -5.05 -2.15
CA GLY A 321 -6.15 -4.12 -2.51
C GLY A 321 -5.57 -3.35 -1.32
N LEU A 322 -4.26 -3.12 -1.32
CA LEU A 322 -3.56 -2.13 -0.49
C LEU A 322 -2.61 -1.33 -1.38
N GLY A 323 -2.76 -0.01 -1.41
CA GLY A 323 -1.85 0.86 -2.15
C GLY A 323 -0.55 1.03 -1.38
N MET A 324 0.49 0.25 -1.70
CA MET A 324 1.71 0.18 -0.88
C MET A 324 2.49 1.50 -0.89
N THR A 325 2.72 2.09 -2.06
CA THR A 325 3.35 3.41 -2.19
C THR A 325 2.46 4.52 -1.61
N ARG A 326 1.13 4.37 -1.75
CA ARG A 326 0.16 5.30 -1.17
C ARG A 326 0.16 5.27 0.35
N ILE A 327 0.23 4.09 1.00
CA ILE A 327 0.34 3.93 2.45
C ILE A 327 1.58 4.66 2.99
N LEU A 328 2.72 4.55 2.30
CA LEU A 328 3.93 5.26 2.70
C LEU A 328 3.72 6.78 2.69
N ALA A 329 3.23 7.33 1.58
CA ALA A 329 3.00 8.77 1.48
C ALA A 329 1.90 9.26 2.43
N ALA A 330 0.82 8.50 2.59
CA ALA A 330 -0.27 8.81 3.52
C ALA A 330 0.24 8.82 4.97
N GLY A 331 1.11 7.87 5.35
CA GLY A 331 1.72 7.88 6.68
C GLY A 331 2.59 9.10 6.93
N VAL A 332 3.36 9.54 5.92
CA VAL A 332 4.12 10.78 5.98
C VAL A 332 3.19 11.98 6.08
N GLU A 333 2.10 12.02 5.30
CA GLU A 333 1.13 13.12 5.28
C GLU A 333 0.48 13.33 6.65
N VAL A 334 0.05 12.24 7.28
CA VAL A 334 -0.61 12.27 8.58
C VAL A 334 0.34 12.66 9.70
N LEU A 335 1.56 12.10 9.71
CA LEU A 335 2.46 12.26 10.85
C LEU A 335 3.35 13.51 10.77
N SER A 336 3.66 13.99 9.56
CA SER A 336 4.63 15.07 9.37
C SER A 336 4.07 16.45 9.70
N LEU A 337 4.94 17.32 10.21
CA LEU A 337 4.71 18.76 10.28
C LEU A 337 5.09 19.42 8.94
N PRO A 338 4.74 20.70 8.70
CA PRO A 338 5.00 21.36 7.42
C PRO A 338 6.46 21.35 6.94
N ASP A 339 7.41 21.27 7.86
CA ASP A 339 8.86 21.35 7.66
C ASP A 339 9.64 20.16 8.26
N GLU A 340 8.94 19.18 8.85
CA GLU A 340 9.55 18.03 9.50
C GLU A 340 8.88 16.73 9.03
N MET A 341 9.64 15.94 8.25
CA MET A 341 9.18 14.62 7.82
C MET A 341 9.22 13.62 8.97
N ARG A 342 8.09 12.99 9.24
CA ARG A 342 7.96 11.94 10.26
C ARG A 342 7.52 10.63 9.62
N TRP A 343 8.18 9.56 10.00
CA TRP A 343 7.84 8.21 9.60
C TRP A 343 7.02 7.51 10.68
N PRO A 344 6.08 6.63 10.30
CA PRO A 344 5.60 5.60 11.22
C PRO A 344 6.79 4.78 11.68
N ILE A 345 6.91 4.51 12.99
CA ILE A 345 8.09 3.85 13.57
C ILE A 345 8.40 2.52 12.86
N ALA A 346 7.37 1.74 12.54
CA ALA A 346 7.50 0.47 11.84
C ALA A 346 8.08 0.61 10.42
N LEU A 347 7.81 1.74 9.76
CA LEU A 347 8.16 2.00 8.36
C LEU A 347 9.36 2.93 8.20
N ALA A 348 9.85 3.55 9.28
CA ALA A 348 11.01 4.44 9.22
C ALA A 348 12.17 3.71 8.52
N PRO A 349 12.92 4.35 7.60
CA PRO A 349 14.06 3.73 6.97
C PRO A 349 15.04 3.39 8.09
N PHE A 350 15.81 4.28 8.68
CA PHE A 350 16.66 3.92 9.82
C PHE A 350 15.96 4.19 11.16
N THR A 351 16.29 3.41 12.20
CA THR A 351 15.76 3.64 13.56
C THR A 351 16.63 4.60 14.37
N VAL A 352 17.93 4.67 14.07
CA VAL A 352 18.90 5.53 14.75
C VAL A 352 19.83 6.14 13.71
N CYS A 353 20.05 7.45 13.82
CA CYS A 353 21.10 8.18 13.08
C CYS A 353 22.15 8.64 14.09
N ILE A 354 23.43 8.34 13.84
CA ILE A 354 24.53 8.76 14.70
C ILE A 354 25.21 9.97 14.05
N VAL A 355 25.10 11.12 14.70
CA VAL A 355 25.78 12.35 14.29
C VAL A 355 26.95 12.59 15.24
N PRO A 356 28.21 12.36 14.82
CA PRO A 356 29.35 12.67 15.67
C PRO A 356 29.45 14.19 15.89
N PRO A 357 29.91 14.65 17.06
CA PRO A 357 30.14 16.07 17.29
C PRO A 357 31.14 16.61 16.26
N LYS A 358 30.97 17.88 15.86
CA LYS A 358 31.99 18.56 15.05
C LYS A 358 33.32 18.48 15.79
N VAL A 359 34.29 17.76 15.23
CA VAL A 359 35.69 17.83 15.69
C VAL A 359 36.17 19.24 15.36
N ARG A 360 36.02 20.18 16.29
CA ARG A 360 36.79 21.42 16.24
C ARG A 360 38.25 20.98 16.38
N LYS A 361 39.08 21.29 15.37
CA LYS A 361 40.54 21.26 15.51
C LYS A 361 40.95 22.37 16.49
N GLU A 362 40.65 22.18 17.77
CA GLU A 362 41.34 22.87 18.85
C GLU A 362 41.91 21.79 19.76
N VAL A 363 43.23 21.61 19.67
CA VAL A 363 43.98 20.88 20.69
C VAL A 363 43.90 21.73 21.96
N ARG A 364 42.85 21.54 22.75
CA ARG A 364 42.87 21.93 24.16
C ARG A 364 43.20 20.67 24.95
N LYS A 365 44.44 20.61 25.43
CA LYS A 365 44.83 19.75 26.57
C LYS A 365 43.85 20.07 27.70
N VAL A 366 42.88 19.19 27.92
CA VAL A 366 42.09 19.25 29.15
C VAL A 366 42.98 18.61 30.22
N GLN A 367 43.56 19.47 31.06
CA GLN A 367 44.07 19.07 32.37
C GLN A 367 42.86 18.60 33.18
N TRP A 368 42.89 17.34 33.60
CA TRP A 368 41.98 16.86 34.63
C TRP A 368 42.47 17.41 35.96
N LEU A 369 41.70 18.34 36.55
CA LEU A 369 41.74 18.54 37.99
C LEU A 369 40.77 17.52 38.60
N THR A 370 41.31 16.82 39.60
CA THR A 370 40.80 15.66 40.35
C THR A 370 39.32 15.66 40.67
#